data_AF-A0A2W0CEC9-F1
#
_entry.id   AF-A0A2W0CEC9-F1
#
_cell.length_a   1.000
_cell.length_b   1.000
_cell.length_c   1.000
_cell.angle_alpha   90.00
_cell.angle_beta   90.00
_cell.angle_gamma   90.00
#
_symmetry.space_group_name_H-M   'P 1'
#
loop_
_entity.id
_entity.type
_entity.pdbx_description
1 polymer ?
#
loop_
_entity_poly.entity_id
_entity_poly.type
_entity_poly.pdbx_seq_one_letter_code
_entity_poly.pdbx_strand_id
1 'polypeptide(L)'
;MYFIYVLSLISLTTSCSSASKNVEADNSLSGLYITALEEVILTDSALNRSMEYISIDYDQTPALSDSDGQHIMEFLRRKYKVDVYNLTYEQLLKQGLNEGNESNLRGILLQIEKVELADEKNEGTLVVSKYRSNEGSISVKITLQYRDNNWMVVDLVTLKES
;
A
#
# COMPACT_ATOMS: atom_id res chain seq x y z
N MET A 1 1.50 -17.45 -70.91
CA MET A 1 0.39 -18.11 -70.20
C MET A 1 1.00 -18.86 -69.01
N TYR A 2 0.60 -18.51 -67.78
CA TYR A 2 0.75 -19.22 -66.48
C TYR A 2 2.11 -19.85 -66.08
N PHE A 3 2.83 -19.27 -65.11
CA PHE A 3 2.75 -19.44 -63.63
C PHE A 3 3.68 -20.57 -63.12
N ILE A 4 4.81 -20.21 -62.49
CA ILE A 4 5.05 -20.23 -61.03
C ILE A 4 4.97 -21.64 -60.41
N TYR A 5 6.07 -22.11 -59.83
CA TYR A 5 6.04 -22.63 -58.45
C TYR A 5 7.31 -22.19 -57.72
N VAL A 6 7.12 -21.20 -56.86
CA VAL A 6 8.09 -20.64 -55.93
C VAL A 6 7.92 -21.36 -54.59
N LEU A 7 9.08 -21.81 -54.10
CA LEU A 7 9.44 -22.11 -52.72
C LEU A 7 8.74 -21.18 -51.71
N SER A 8 8.17 -21.70 -50.61
CA SER A 8 8.64 -21.37 -49.24
C SER A 8 7.62 -21.71 -48.15
N LEU A 9 8.19 -22.29 -47.09
CA LEU A 9 7.92 -22.08 -45.66
C LEU A 9 6.47 -22.16 -45.15
N ILE A 10 6.21 -23.28 -44.51
CA ILE A 10 5.15 -23.46 -43.50
C ILE A 10 5.63 -22.75 -42.22
N SER A 11 5.00 -21.62 -41.88
CA SER A 11 5.13 -20.98 -40.57
C SER A 11 4.00 -21.49 -39.67
N LEU A 12 4.35 -22.27 -38.65
CA LEU A 12 3.45 -22.58 -37.54
C LEU A 12 3.33 -21.33 -36.66
N THR A 13 2.21 -20.62 -36.75
CA THR A 13 1.89 -19.59 -35.77
C THR A 13 1.28 -20.25 -34.54
N THR A 14 2.10 -20.44 -33.50
CA THR A 14 1.63 -20.68 -32.14
C THR A 14 0.95 -19.40 -31.65
N SER A 15 -0.38 -19.38 -31.66
CA SER A 15 -1.16 -18.37 -30.94
C SER A 15 -0.92 -18.55 -29.45
N CYS A 16 0.02 -17.79 -28.88
CA CYS A 16 0.01 -17.51 -27.46
C CYS A 16 -1.19 -16.59 -27.22
N SER A 17 -2.29 -17.13 -26.71
CA SER A 17 -3.34 -16.33 -26.11
C SER A 17 -2.75 -15.69 -24.86
N SER A 18 -2.11 -14.53 -25.02
CA SER A 18 -1.87 -13.63 -23.91
C SER A 18 -3.26 -13.23 -23.42
N ALA A 19 -3.73 -13.91 -22.37
CA ALA A 19 -4.80 -13.41 -21.55
C ALA A 19 -4.30 -12.07 -21.03
N SER A 20 -4.70 -11.00 -21.73
CA SER A 20 -4.71 -9.66 -21.16
C SER A 20 -5.52 -9.79 -19.88
N LYS A 21 -4.82 -9.82 -18.74
CA LYS A 21 -5.43 -9.39 -17.51
C LYS A 21 -5.81 -7.95 -17.77
N ASN A 22 -7.02 -7.74 -18.29
CA ASN A 22 -7.74 -6.53 -18.01
C ASN A 22 -7.65 -6.43 -16.51
N VAL A 23 -6.86 -5.49 -16.02
CA VAL A 23 -7.01 -5.00 -14.66
C VAL A 23 -8.39 -4.37 -14.71
N GLU A 24 -9.40 -5.21 -14.48
CA GLU A 24 -10.71 -4.74 -14.05
C GLU A 24 -10.43 -3.76 -12.93
N ALA A 25 -11.11 -2.63 -13.01
CA ALA A 25 -11.08 -1.62 -11.99
C ALA A 25 -11.60 -2.22 -10.70
N ASP A 26 -10.67 -2.85 -9.99
CA ASP A 26 -10.91 -3.51 -8.75
C ASP A 26 -11.13 -2.37 -7.76
N ASN A 27 -12.35 -2.30 -7.24
CA ASN A 27 -12.65 -1.64 -5.98
C ASN A 27 -11.96 -2.44 -4.84
N SER A 28 -10.67 -2.68 -5.04
CA SER A 28 -9.89 -3.60 -4.25
C SER A 28 -9.76 -2.97 -2.89
N LEU A 29 -10.00 -3.78 -1.88
CA LEU A 29 -9.78 -3.36 -0.52
C LEU A 29 -8.32 -2.92 -0.34
N SER A 30 -7.37 -3.61 -0.98
CA SER A 30 -5.97 -3.18 -1.13
C SER A 30 -5.82 -1.72 -1.61
N GLY A 31 -6.57 -1.28 -2.61
CA GLY A 31 -6.51 0.07 -3.17
C GLY A 31 -6.96 1.15 -2.19
N LEU A 32 -7.98 0.85 -1.37
CA LEU A 32 -8.42 1.73 -0.29
C LEU A 32 -7.28 1.96 0.71
N TYR A 33 -6.69 0.88 1.19
CA TYR A 33 -5.59 0.94 2.18
C TYR A 33 -4.34 1.59 1.59
N ILE A 34 -3.95 1.26 0.36
CA ILE A 34 -2.82 1.91 -0.32
C ILE A 34 -3.00 3.43 -0.33
N THR A 35 -4.19 3.89 -0.73
CA THR A 35 -4.47 5.33 -0.83
C THR A 35 -4.41 6.00 0.55
N ALA A 36 -5.01 5.38 1.57
CA ALA A 36 -4.98 5.92 2.92
C ALA A 36 -3.56 5.94 3.53
N LEU A 37 -2.81 4.85 3.38
CA LEU A 37 -1.45 4.74 3.90
C LEU A 37 -0.49 5.70 3.17
N GLU A 38 -0.61 5.84 1.85
CA GLU A 38 0.17 6.81 1.09
C GLU A 38 -0.12 8.23 1.57
N GLU A 39 -1.39 8.57 1.78
CA GLU A 39 -1.78 9.89 2.28
C GLU A 39 -1.20 10.18 3.68
N VAL A 40 -1.22 9.21 4.61
CA VAL A 40 -0.59 9.36 5.93
C VAL A 40 0.94 9.48 5.84
N ILE A 41 1.59 8.74 4.94
CA ILE A 41 3.03 8.91 4.72
C ILE A 41 3.29 10.34 4.24
N LEU A 42 2.54 10.84 3.27
CA LEU A 42 2.71 12.20 2.73
C LEU A 42 2.36 13.29 3.75
N THR A 43 1.42 13.02 4.66
CA THR A 43 1.07 13.92 5.76
C THR A 43 2.23 14.01 6.74
N ASP A 44 2.72 15.22 6.98
CA ASP A 44 3.95 15.48 7.73
C ASP A 44 5.16 14.67 7.21
N SER A 45 5.68 15.14 6.07
CA SER A 45 6.88 14.58 5.44
C SER A 45 8.16 14.66 6.29
N ALA A 46 8.19 15.46 7.37
CA ALA A 46 9.36 15.55 8.23
C ALA A 46 9.64 14.20 8.92
N LEU A 47 8.57 13.50 9.31
CA LEU A 47 8.62 12.15 9.90
C LEU A 47 9.10 11.06 8.92
N ASN A 48 9.38 11.38 7.66
CA ASN A 48 9.89 10.42 6.67
C ASN A 48 11.39 10.58 6.38
N ARG A 49 12.05 11.60 6.95
CA ARG A 49 13.44 11.96 6.62
C ARG A 49 14.42 10.84 6.98
N SER A 50 15.16 10.29 6.02
CA SER A 50 16.10 9.18 6.29
C SER A 50 15.43 7.91 6.82
N MET A 51 14.14 7.71 6.52
CA MET A 51 13.44 6.47 6.82
C MET A 51 14.11 5.28 6.10
N GLU A 52 14.54 4.27 6.85
CA GLU A 52 15.16 3.06 6.31
C GLU A 52 14.14 1.98 5.90
N TYR A 53 12.95 2.00 6.50
CA TYR A 53 11.88 1.04 6.24
C TYR A 53 10.50 1.62 6.56
N ILE A 54 9.46 0.96 6.04
CA ILE A 54 8.06 1.15 6.45
C ILE A 54 7.59 -0.14 7.12
N SER A 55 7.06 -0.06 8.33
CA SER A 55 6.32 -1.17 8.92
C SER A 55 4.84 -0.86 8.90
N ILE A 56 4.02 -1.86 8.57
CA ILE A 56 2.56 -1.77 8.67
C ILE A 56 2.14 -2.85 9.65
N ASP A 57 1.41 -2.49 10.70
CA ASP A 57 0.77 -3.47 11.57
C ASP A 57 -0.65 -3.72 11.06
N TYR A 58 -0.80 -4.65 10.10
CA TYR A 58 -2.11 -4.97 9.52
C TYR A 58 -2.72 -6.26 10.07
N ASP A 59 -2.00 -7.04 10.88
CA ASP A 59 -2.52 -8.28 11.50
C ASP A 59 -3.74 -8.03 12.37
N GLN A 60 -3.85 -6.82 12.93
CA GLN A 60 -5.00 -6.39 13.73
C GLN A 60 -6.11 -5.73 12.91
N THR A 61 -5.95 -5.60 11.58
CA THR A 61 -6.93 -4.93 10.72
C THR A 61 -7.95 -5.95 10.20
N PRO A 62 -9.20 -5.93 10.71
CA PRO A 62 -10.24 -6.81 10.20
C PRO A 62 -10.49 -6.48 8.73
N ALA A 63 -10.68 -7.51 7.90
CA ALA A 63 -10.92 -7.46 6.45
C ALA A 63 -9.69 -7.47 5.54
N LEU A 64 -8.46 -7.20 6.01
CA LEU A 64 -7.27 -7.40 5.18
C LEU A 64 -6.90 -8.88 5.10
N SER A 65 -6.96 -9.44 3.89
CA SER A 65 -6.41 -10.78 3.63
C SER A 65 -4.88 -10.74 3.53
N ASP A 66 -4.21 -11.88 3.72
CA ASP A 66 -2.76 -11.97 3.50
C ASP A 66 -2.36 -11.53 2.08
N SER A 67 -3.17 -11.85 1.07
CA SER A 67 -2.94 -11.39 -0.31
C SER A 67 -3.06 -9.88 -0.47
N ASP A 68 -4.02 -9.26 0.22
CA ASP A 68 -4.15 -7.79 0.22
C ASP A 68 -2.94 -7.16 0.92
N GLY A 69 -2.55 -7.68 2.08
CA GLY A 69 -1.37 -7.23 2.82
C GLY A 69 -0.11 -7.29 1.98
N GLN A 70 0.15 -8.41 1.29
CA GLN A 70 1.30 -8.54 0.39
C GLN A 70 1.25 -7.54 -0.76
N HIS A 71 0.09 -7.31 -1.37
CA HIS A 71 -0.07 -6.34 -2.45
C HIS A 71 0.24 -4.91 -1.98
N ILE A 72 -0.26 -4.51 -0.80
CA ILE A 72 0.05 -3.22 -0.17
C ILE A 72 1.56 -3.09 0.07
N MET A 73 2.19 -4.11 0.68
CA MET A 73 3.63 -4.09 0.97
C MET A 73 4.48 -3.99 -0.30
N GLU A 74 4.13 -4.72 -1.37
CA GLU A 74 4.79 -4.65 -2.66
C GLU A 74 4.64 -3.27 -3.33
N PHE A 75 3.47 -2.65 -3.23
CA PHE A 75 3.26 -1.30 -3.69
C PHE A 75 4.19 -0.31 -2.98
N LEU A 76 4.19 -0.29 -1.65
CA LEU A 76 5.00 0.64 -0.86
C LEU A 76 6.51 0.41 -1.10
N ARG A 77 6.96 -0.85 -1.13
CA ARG A 77 8.36 -1.20 -1.40
C ARG A 77 8.83 -0.66 -2.74
N ARG A 78 8.01 -0.81 -3.79
CA ARG A 78 8.32 -0.31 -5.13
C ARG A 78 8.31 1.22 -5.19
N LYS A 79 7.37 1.87 -4.52
CA LYS A 79 7.19 3.33 -4.53
C LYS A 79 8.31 4.05 -3.75
N TYR A 80 8.59 3.60 -2.53
CA TYR A 80 9.48 4.29 -1.60
C TYR A 80 10.92 3.75 -1.61
N LYS A 81 11.19 2.62 -2.26
CA LYS A 81 12.53 2.02 -2.39
C LYS A 81 13.20 1.69 -1.05
N VAL A 82 12.39 1.36 -0.06
CA VAL A 82 12.81 0.91 1.28
C VAL A 82 12.24 -0.47 1.56
N ASP A 83 12.77 -1.15 2.57
CA ASP A 83 12.17 -2.39 3.04
C ASP A 83 10.78 -2.13 3.64
N VAL A 84 9.90 -3.10 3.50
CA VAL A 84 8.55 -3.05 4.04
C VAL A 84 8.28 -4.31 4.84
N TYR A 85 7.83 -4.13 6.08
CA TYR A 85 7.57 -5.19 7.04
C TYR A 85 6.10 -5.21 7.48
N ASN A 86 5.64 -6.39 7.89
CA ASN A 86 4.43 -6.54 8.70
C ASN A 86 4.86 -6.86 10.13
N LEU A 87 5.19 -5.82 10.91
CA LEU A 87 5.72 -5.96 12.26
C LEU A 87 5.12 -4.90 13.19
N THR A 88 4.81 -5.33 14.41
CA THR A 88 4.42 -4.44 15.50
C THR A 88 5.63 -3.69 16.04
N TYR A 89 5.38 -2.60 16.78
CA TYR A 89 6.44 -1.83 17.46
C TYR A 89 7.39 -2.72 18.28
N GLU A 90 6.85 -3.61 19.11
CA GLU A 90 7.66 -4.51 19.94
C GLU A 90 8.54 -5.46 19.12
N GLN A 91 8.05 -5.92 17.97
CA GLN A 91 8.81 -6.79 17.07
C GLN A 91 9.93 -6.01 16.37
N LEU A 92 9.69 -4.75 15.98
CA LEU A 92 10.73 -3.88 15.44
C LEU A 92 11.88 -3.70 16.44
N LEU A 93 11.57 -3.46 17.71
CA LEU A 93 12.58 -3.35 18.77
C LEU A 93 13.37 -4.65 18.96
N LYS A 94 12.68 -5.79 19.05
CA LYS A 94 13.31 -7.12 19.21
C LYS A 94 14.26 -7.46 18.05
N GLN A 95 14.00 -6.94 16.85
CA GLN A 95 14.83 -7.16 15.67
C GLN A 95 15.96 -6.12 15.52
N GLY A 96 16.10 -5.18 16.47
CA GLY A 96 17.13 -4.16 16.42
C GLY A 96 16.92 -3.15 15.29
N LEU A 97 15.66 -2.92 14.89
CA LEU A 97 15.26 -1.92 13.88
C LEU A 97 15.12 -0.50 14.46
N ASN A 98 15.79 -0.27 15.59
CA ASN A 98 15.85 0.98 16.34
C ASN A 98 17.27 1.58 16.40
N GLU A 99 17.37 2.89 16.63
CA GLU A 99 18.61 3.65 16.78
C GLU A 99 19.09 3.64 18.22
N GLY A 100 20.10 2.83 18.57
CA GLY A 100 20.97 2.98 19.75
C GLY A 100 20.30 2.94 21.14
N ASN A 101 19.32 3.80 21.40
CA ASN A 101 18.36 3.75 22.50
C ASN A 101 17.14 2.87 22.13
N GLU A 102 16.50 2.29 23.14
CA GLU A 102 15.47 1.26 22.97
C GLU A 102 14.16 1.76 22.35
N SER A 103 14.01 3.07 22.13
CA SER A 103 12.73 3.65 21.72
C SER A 103 12.73 4.27 20.34
N ASN A 104 13.88 4.37 19.63
CA ASN A 104 13.96 5.14 18.38
C ASN A 104 13.86 4.31 17.10
N LEU A 105 12.78 4.35 16.32
CA LEU A 105 12.73 3.62 15.05
C LEU A 105 13.61 4.26 13.96
N ARG A 106 14.39 3.45 13.22
CA ARG A 106 15.10 3.88 11.99
C ARG A 106 14.17 4.07 10.78
N GLY A 107 12.92 3.64 10.90
CA GLY A 107 11.88 3.76 9.89
C GLY A 107 10.61 4.38 10.47
N ILE A 108 9.50 4.23 9.76
CA ILE A 108 8.16 4.59 10.27
C ILE A 108 7.34 3.34 10.57
N LEU A 109 6.47 3.43 11.56
CA LEU A 109 5.42 2.46 11.83
C LEU A 109 4.07 3.07 11.48
N LEU A 110 3.32 2.41 10.60
CA LEU A 110 1.95 2.73 10.25
C LEU A 110 1.02 1.73 10.96
N GLN A 111 0.02 2.25 11.67
CA GLN A 111 -0.98 1.43 12.34
C GLN A 111 -2.37 1.84 11.88
N ILE A 112 -3.16 0.85 11.47
CA ILE A 112 -4.56 1.04 11.12
C ILE A 112 -5.37 0.83 12.39
N GLU A 113 -5.84 1.92 12.99
CA GLU A 113 -6.51 1.92 14.29
C GLU A 113 -8.01 1.60 14.16
N LYS A 114 -8.63 2.05 13.06
CA LYS A 114 -10.06 1.88 12.81
C LYS A 114 -10.35 1.86 11.31
N VAL A 115 -11.31 1.04 10.91
CA VAL A 115 -11.83 0.97 9.54
C VAL A 115 -13.35 0.90 9.59
N GLU A 116 -14.00 1.77 8.83
CA GLU A 116 -15.44 1.76 8.60
C GLU A 116 -15.67 1.75 7.08
N LEU A 117 -16.38 0.73 6.59
CA LEU A 117 -16.74 0.61 5.18
C LEU A 117 -18.25 0.80 5.04
N ALA A 118 -18.66 1.59 4.05
CA ALA A 118 -20.07 1.66 3.69
C ALA A 118 -20.55 0.31 3.12
N ASP A 119 -21.84 0.01 3.28
CA ASP A 119 -22.45 -1.24 2.78
C ASP A 119 -22.27 -1.42 1.26
N GLU A 120 -22.37 -0.31 0.51
CA GLU A 120 -22.15 -0.27 -0.94
C GLU A 120 -20.65 -0.34 -1.33
N LYS A 121 -19.75 -0.32 -0.34
CA LYS A 121 -18.28 -0.37 -0.48
C LYS A 121 -17.69 0.71 -1.41
N ASN A 122 -18.41 1.80 -1.64
CA ASN A 122 -17.97 2.95 -2.43
C ASN A 122 -17.38 4.07 -1.56
N GLU A 123 -17.46 3.93 -0.23
CA GLU A 123 -16.90 4.85 0.74
C GLU A 123 -16.23 4.06 1.86
N GLY A 124 -15.09 4.56 2.33
CA GLY A 124 -14.35 4.01 3.46
C GLY A 124 -13.77 5.12 4.31
N THR A 125 -13.87 4.99 5.63
CA THR A 125 -13.20 5.85 6.59
C THR A 125 -12.16 5.04 7.36
N LEU A 126 -10.92 5.53 7.38
CA LEU A 126 -9.82 4.91 8.11
C LEU A 126 -9.26 5.88 9.13
N VAL A 127 -8.92 5.37 10.31
CA VAL A 127 -8.03 6.06 11.24
C VAL A 127 -6.69 5.36 11.18
N VAL A 128 -5.67 6.09 10.77
CA VAL A 128 -4.31 5.57 10.59
C VAL A 128 -3.36 6.47 11.35
N SER A 129 -2.49 5.86 12.15
CA SER A 129 -1.38 6.57 12.78
C SER A 129 -0.06 6.24 12.12
N LYS A 130 0.81 7.26 12.10
CA LYS A 130 2.22 7.17 11.77
C LYS A 130 3.02 7.52 12.99
N TYR A 131 3.88 6.61 13.40
CA TYR A 131 4.79 6.77 14.49
C TYR A 131 6.23 6.75 13.97
N ARG A 132 6.98 7.79 14.34
CA ARG A 132 8.43 7.79 14.26
C ARG A 132 9.00 8.40 15.52
N SER A 133 9.59 7.54 16.32
CA SER A 133 10.16 7.87 17.61
C SER A 133 11.03 9.13 17.64
N ASN A 134 11.03 9.84 18.77
CA ASN A 134 11.66 11.16 19.01
C ASN A 134 11.22 12.29 18.08
N GLU A 135 10.73 11.99 16.87
CA GLU A 135 10.23 12.97 15.90
C GLU A 135 8.72 13.18 16.05
N GLY A 136 8.00 12.18 16.57
CA GLY A 136 6.62 12.32 17.02
C GLY A 136 5.68 11.22 16.54
N SER A 137 4.41 11.49 16.71
CA SER A 137 3.34 10.66 16.15
C SER A 137 2.24 11.54 15.58
N ILE A 138 1.65 11.09 14.48
CA ILE A 138 0.45 11.69 13.92
C ILE A 138 -0.61 10.62 13.75
N SER A 139 -1.84 10.91 14.14
CA SER A 139 -3.02 10.09 13.84
C SER A 139 -3.98 10.90 12.99
N VAL A 140 -4.41 10.32 11.88
CA VAL A 140 -5.21 10.97 10.85
C VAL A 140 -6.45 10.13 10.57
N LYS A 141 -7.60 10.78 10.51
CA LYS A 141 -8.83 10.22 9.96
C LYS A 141 -8.92 10.59 8.49
N ILE A 142 -9.02 9.60 7.62
CA ILE A 142 -9.12 9.76 6.17
C ILE A 142 -10.44 9.18 5.71
N THR A 143 -11.22 9.98 4.98
CA THR A 143 -12.42 9.51 4.28
C THR A 143 -12.09 9.41 2.80
N LEU A 144 -12.37 8.25 2.21
CA LEU A 144 -12.14 7.96 0.81
C LEU A 144 -13.43 7.56 0.11
N GLN A 145 -13.54 7.93 -1.16
CA GLN A 145 -14.63 7.48 -2.03
C GLN A 145 -14.07 6.86 -3.31
N TYR A 146 -14.71 5.78 -3.74
CA TYR A 146 -14.40 5.10 -4.98
C TYR A 146 -15.10 5.79 -6.15
N ARG A 147 -14.33 6.45 -7.01
CA ARG A 147 -14.81 7.20 -8.17
C ARG A 147 -13.82 7.04 -9.32
N ASP A 148 -14.32 7.01 -10.56
CA ASP A 148 -13.48 6.89 -11.76
C ASP A 148 -12.45 5.76 -11.66
N ASN A 149 -12.91 4.61 -11.15
CA ASN A 149 -12.13 3.39 -11.01
C ASN A 149 -10.94 3.49 -10.04
N ASN A 150 -10.95 4.46 -9.12
CA ASN A 150 -9.90 4.68 -8.12
C ASN A 150 -10.49 5.14 -6.78
N TRP A 151 -9.77 4.86 -5.69
CA TRP A 151 -10.05 5.46 -4.40
C TRP A 151 -9.46 6.87 -4.34
N MET A 152 -10.27 7.83 -3.88
CA MET A 152 -9.91 9.24 -3.81
C MET A 152 -10.11 9.75 -2.40
N VAL A 153 -9.13 10.46 -1.85
CA VAL A 153 -9.26 11.17 -0.57
C VAL A 153 -10.26 12.30 -0.75
N VAL A 154 -11.34 12.30 0.05
CA VAL A 154 -12.37 13.35 0.04
C VAL A 154 -12.39 14.19 1.32
N ASP A 155 -11.87 13.64 2.42
CA ASP A 155 -11.67 14.37 3.68
C ASP A 155 -10.44 13.81 4.41
N LEU A 156 -9.71 14.70 5.08
CA LEU A 156 -8.55 14.37 5.89
C LEU A 156 -8.53 15.26 7.13
N VAL A 157 -8.54 14.62 8.31
CA VAL A 157 -8.55 15.32 9.60
C VAL A 157 -7.46 14.75 10.50
N THR A 158 -6.51 15.59 10.89
CA THR A 158 -5.55 15.25 11.95
C THR A 158 -6.28 15.16 13.29
N LEU A 159 -6.25 13.99 13.91
CA LEU A 159 -6.87 13.73 15.21
C LEU A 159 -5.95 14.05 16.37
N LYS A 160 -4.66 13.72 16.21
CA LYS A 160 -3.63 13.92 17.22
C LYS A 160 -2.27 14.08 16.56
N GLU A 161 -1.47 14.96 17.13
CA GLU A 161 -0.07 15.17 16.80
C GLU A 161 0.70 15.35 18.11
N SER A 162 1.89 14.78 18.23
CA SER A 162 2.71 14.82 19.44
C SER A 162 4.19 14.84 19.13
#